data_AF-A0A961AF77-F1
#
_entry.id   AF-A0A961AF77-F1
#
_cell.length_a   1.000
_cell.length_b   1.000
_cell.length_c   1.000
_cell.angle_alpha   90.00
_cell.angle_beta   90.00
_cell.angle_gamma   90.00
#
_symmetry.space_group_name_H-M   'P 1'
#
loop_
_entity.id
_entity.type
_entity.pdbx_description
1 polymer ?
#
loop_
_entity_poly.entity_id
_entity_poly.type
_entity_poly.pdbx_seq_one_letter_code
_entity_poly.pdbx_strand_id
1 'polypeptide(L)'
;MDLSHSRQSPYNGPAGKALHWSFDTGDDVFSSPSLAPDGTVYIGSLDFSLYAINPDGSLKWSFPTGGIVYSSAAIADDGTIYFGSDD
;
A
#
# COMPACT_ATOMS: atom_id res chain seq x y z
N MET A 1 -6.52 -25.86 0.64
CA MET A 1 -7.45 -24.80 1.07
C MET A 1 -7.46 -24.81 2.58
N ASP A 2 -6.82 -23.81 3.20
CA ASP A 2 -6.88 -23.56 4.65
C ASP A 2 -7.51 -22.18 4.86
N LEU A 3 -8.44 -22.11 5.81
CA LEU A 3 -9.38 -21.03 6.14
C LEU A 3 -8.92 -20.24 7.38
N SER A 4 -7.62 -20.01 7.54
CA SER A 4 -7.09 -19.20 8.64
C SER A 4 -6.81 -17.77 8.17
N HIS A 5 -7.78 -16.86 8.36
CA HIS A 5 -7.59 -15.41 8.25
C HIS A 5 -6.68 -14.87 9.38
N SER A 6 -5.44 -15.37 9.49
CA SER A 6 -4.54 -15.06 10.62
C SER A 6 -3.71 -13.79 10.43
N ARG A 7 -3.75 -13.13 9.27
CA ARG A 7 -2.92 -11.94 8.94
C ARG A 7 -1.44 -12.10 9.35
N GLN A 8 -0.91 -13.32 9.29
CA GLN A 8 0.50 -13.59 9.57
C GLN A 8 1.16 -14.08 8.28
N SER A 9 2.24 -13.39 7.88
CA SER A 9 3.07 -13.84 6.78
C SER A 9 3.85 -15.09 7.23
N PRO A 10 3.98 -16.14 6.39
CA PRO A 10 4.68 -17.37 6.73
C PRO A 10 6.22 -17.24 6.68
N TYR A 11 6.74 -16.03 6.54
CA TYR A 11 8.17 -15.76 6.37
C TYR A 11 8.79 -15.29 7.67
N ASN A 12 9.83 -16.00 8.13
CA ASN A 12 10.71 -15.49 9.18
C ASN A 12 11.41 -14.22 8.67
N GLY A 13 11.13 -13.08 9.29
CA GLY A 13 11.82 -11.82 8.98
C GLY A 13 13.33 -11.93 9.26
N PRO A 14 14.16 -11.12 8.58
CA PRO A 14 15.61 -11.12 8.81
C PRO A 14 15.93 -10.88 10.29
N ALA A 15 17.03 -11.47 10.78
CA ALA A 15 17.44 -11.48 12.19
C ALA A 15 17.77 -10.10 12.79
N GLY A 16 17.52 -9.01 12.06
CA GLY A 16 17.59 -7.63 12.52
C GLY A 16 16.63 -6.77 11.70
N LYS A 17 16.08 -5.72 12.34
CA LYS A 17 15.27 -4.70 11.65
C LYS A 17 16.20 -3.84 10.77
N ALA A 18 16.54 -4.34 9.58
CA ALA A 18 17.19 -3.54 8.56
C ALA A 18 16.10 -2.80 7.77
N LEU A 19 16.17 -1.47 7.71
CA LEU A 19 15.34 -0.69 6.79
C LEU A 19 15.79 -1.02 5.36
N HIS A 20 14.88 -1.56 4.55
CA HIS A 20 15.17 -1.89 3.15
C HIS A 20 15.04 -0.66 2.25
N TRP A 21 13.98 0.13 2.45
CA TRP A 21 13.74 1.41 1.78
C TRP A 21 12.74 2.26 2.60
N SER A 22 12.67 3.55 2.28
CA SER A 22 11.65 4.48 2.76
C SER A 22 11.12 5.32 1.59
N PHE A 23 9.86 5.75 1.67
CA PHE A 23 9.23 6.61 0.68
C PHE A 23 8.51 7.75 1.42
N ASP A 24 8.81 8.99 1.06
CA ASP A 24 8.21 10.17 1.67
C ASP A 24 6.94 10.57 0.91
N THR A 25 5.80 10.60 1.61
CA THR A 25 4.55 11.19 1.11
C THR A 25 4.51 12.70 1.40
N GLY A 26 3.61 13.42 0.74
CA GLY A 26 3.49 14.87 0.91
C GLY A 26 2.78 15.29 2.20
N ASP A 27 2.03 14.38 2.82
CA ASP A 27 1.30 14.58 4.08
C ASP A 27 1.18 13.23 4.82
N ASP A 28 0.49 13.23 5.97
CA ASP A 28 0.27 12.04 6.80
C ASP A 28 -0.34 10.87 6.01
N VAL A 29 0.05 9.66 6.39
CA VAL A 29 -0.52 8.41 5.87
C VAL A 29 -1.35 7.78 6.98
N PHE A 30 -2.67 7.87 6.85
CA PHE A 30 -3.61 7.17 7.75
C PHE A 30 -4.13 5.83 7.18
N SER A 31 -3.81 5.52 5.93
CA SER A 31 -4.23 4.28 5.26
C SER A 31 -3.40 3.07 5.70
N SER A 32 -3.99 1.86 5.67
CA SER A 32 -3.18 0.64 5.70
C SER A 32 -2.65 0.36 4.28
N PRO A 33 -1.34 0.14 4.10
CA PRO A 33 -0.77 -0.16 2.79
C PRO A 33 -1.26 -1.51 2.27
N SER A 34 -1.38 -1.62 0.94
CA SER A 34 -1.76 -2.88 0.26
C SER A 34 -0.63 -3.40 -0.60
N LEU A 35 -0.45 -4.72 -0.63
CA LEU A 35 0.61 -5.38 -1.41
C LEU A 35 -0.02 -6.21 -2.53
N ALA A 36 0.31 -5.89 -3.78
CA ALA A 36 -0.07 -6.69 -4.94
C ALA A 36 0.78 -7.97 -5.05
N PRO A 37 0.30 -9.00 -5.78
CA PRO A 37 1.08 -10.21 -6.07
C PRO A 37 2.40 -9.95 -6.81
N ASP A 38 2.50 -8.85 -7.56
CA ASP A 38 3.73 -8.42 -8.26
C ASP A 38 4.73 -7.68 -7.34
N GLY A 39 4.37 -7.49 -6.06
CA GLY A 39 5.16 -6.80 -5.06
C GLY A 39 4.97 -5.27 -5.04
N THR A 40 4.07 -4.72 -5.88
CA THR A 40 3.73 -3.30 -5.82
C THR A 40 3.01 -2.98 -4.52
N VAL A 41 3.44 -1.91 -3.84
CA VAL A 41 2.80 -1.39 -2.63
C VAL A 41 1.93 -0.20 -2.99
N TYR A 42 0.69 -0.16 -2.48
CA TYR A 42 -0.24 0.94 -2.67
C TYR A 42 -0.50 1.66 -1.36
N ILE A 43 -0.40 2.99 -1.39
CA ILE A 43 -0.54 3.87 -0.22
C ILE A 43 -1.42 5.07 -0.58
N GLY A 44 -2.50 5.26 0.18
CA GLY A 44 -3.28 6.50 0.15
C GLY A 44 -2.74 7.51 1.15
N SER A 45 -2.62 8.76 0.74
CA SER A 45 -2.08 9.87 1.55
C SER A 45 -3.13 10.95 1.79
N LEU A 46 -2.97 11.74 2.86
CA LEU A 46 -3.79 12.94 3.09
C LEU A 46 -3.48 14.06 2.08
N ASP A 47 -2.39 13.96 1.31
CA ASP A 47 -2.01 14.92 0.26
C ASP A 47 -2.86 14.84 -1.02
N PHE A 48 -4.01 14.17 -0.96
CA PHE A 48 -4.90 13.93 -2.09
C PHE A 48 -4.25 13.07 -3.19
N SER A 49 -3.43 12.08 -2.80
CA SER A 49 -2.84 11.14 -3.75
C SER A 49 -2.91 9.68 -3.30
N LEU A 50 -3.07 8.80 -4.29
CA LEU A 50 -2.75 7.38 -4.20
C LEU A 50 -1.40 7.12 -4.88
N TYR A 51 -0.49 6.45 -4.18
CA TYR A 51 0.82 6.08 -4.67
C TYR A 51 0.89 4.58 -4.96
N ALA A 52 1.54 4.22 -6.06
CA ALA A 52 2.00 2.88 -6.34
C ALA A 52 3.53 2.86 -6.30
N ILE A 53 4.09 2.00 -5.47
CA ILE A 53 5.53 1.94 -5.17
C ILE A 53 6.05 0.55 -5.57
N ASN A 54 7.14 0.51 -6.31
CA ASN A 54 7.80 -0.74 -6.71
C ASN A 54 8.42 -1.46 -5.49
N PRO A 55 8.73 -2.77 -5.58
CA PRO A 55 9.36 -3.51 -4.48
C PRO A 55 10.69 -2.92 -3.96
N ASP A 56 11.38 -2.13 -4.80
CA ASP A 56 12.64 -1.45 -4.48
C ASP A 56 12.46 -0.08 -3.80
N GLY A 57 11.21 0.37 -3.59
CA GLY A 57 10.87 1.66 -2.99
C GLY A 57 10.76 2.81 -3.98
N SER A 58 10.98 2.59 -5.29
CA SER A 58 10.80 3.63 -6.30
C SER A 58 9.33 3.87 -6.63
N LEU A 59 8.97 5.11 -6.96
CA LEU A 59 7.62 5.46 -7.40
C LEU A 59 7.32 4.79 -8.76
N LYS A 60 6.28 3.96 -8.81
CA LYS A 60 5.75 3.39 -10.05
C LYS A 60 4.81 4.38 -10.74
N TRP A 61 3.89 4.98 -9.99
CA TRP A 61 3.02 6.08 -10.41
C TRP A 61 2.30 6.71 -9.22
N SER A 62 1.72 7.90 -9.40
CA SER A 62 0.76 8.50 -8.47
C SER A 62 -0.53 8.88 -9.18
N PHE A 63 -1.64 8.84 -8.45
CA PHE A 63 -2.97 9.22 -8.92
C PHE A 63 -3.57 10.28 -7.98
N PRO A 64 -3.87 11.49 -8.47
CA PRO A 64 -4.49 12.53 -7.67
C PRO A 64 -5.96 12.21 -7.40
N THR A 65 -6.42 12.43 -6.18
CA THR A 65 -7.81 12.25 -5.72
C THR A 65 -8.48 13.60 -5.46
N GLY A 66 -9.81 13.63 -5.46
CA GLY A 66 -10.59 14.86 -5.20
C GLY A 66 -10.62 15.27 -3.72
N GLY A 67 -10.26 14.34 -2.84
CA GLY A 67 -10.23 14.53 -1.40
C GLY A 67 -9.28 13.56 -0.72
N ILE A 68 -9.33 13.53 0.61
CA ILE A 68 -8.42 12.73 1.42
C ILE A 68 -8.60 11.23 1.13
N VAL A 69 -7.51 10.46 1.11
CA VAL A 69 -7.55 8.99 1.03
C VAL A 69 -7.33 8.38 2.41
N TYR A 70 -8.40 8.21 3.17
CA TYR A 70 -8.35 7.56 4.50
C TYR A 70 -8.28 6.03 4.44
N SER A 71 -8.76 5.44 3.33
CA SER A 71 -9.05 4.01 3.29
C SER A 71 -7.83 3.15 2.96
N SER A 72 -7.84 1.94 3.50
CA SER A 72 -6.93 0.89 3.05
C SER A 72 -7.33 0.51 1.62
N ALA A 73 -6.40 0.55 0.67
CA ALA A 73 -6.68 0.06 -0.66
C ALA A 73 -7.06 -1.44 -0.61
N ALA A 74 -7.84 -1.91 -1.58
CA ALA A 74 -8.11 -3.32 -1.80
C ALA A 74 -7.75 -3.65 -3.24
N ILE A 75 -7.11 -4.79 -3.46
CA ILE A 75 -6.64 -5.21 -4.79
C ILE A 75 -7.47 -6.43 -5.19
N ALA A 76 -8.18 -6.35 -6.31
CA ALA A 76 -8.88 -7.48 -6.91
C ALA A 76 -7.92 -8.39 -7.69
N ASP A 77 -8.35 -9.63 -7.95
CA ASP A 77 -7.54 -10.64 -8.65
C ASP A 77 -7.16 -10.21 -10.09
N ASP A 78 -7.89 -9.27 -10.69
CA ASP A 78 -7.61 -8.69 -12.00
C ASP A 78 -6.65 -7.48 -11.95
N GLY A 79 -6.17 -7.10 -10.77
CA GLY A 79 -5.30 -5.95 -10.54
C GLY A 79 -6.03 -4.63 -10.33
N THR A 80 -7.36 -4.62 -10.29
CA THR A 80 -8.14 -3.41 -9.98
C THR A 80 -7.93 -2.98 -8.53
N ILE A 81 -7.69 -1.69 -8.32
CA ILE A 81 -7.47 -1.10 -7.00
C ILE A 81 -8.71 -0.33 -6.57
N TYR A 82 -9.29 -0.71 -5.44
CA TYR A 82 -10.42 -0.04 -4.81
C TYR A 82 -9.92 0.74 -3.60
N PHE A 83 -10.26 2.03 -3.54
CA PHE A 83 -10.02 2.87 -2.38
C PHE A 83 -11.21 3.83 -2.23
N GLY A 84 -11.62 4.09 -1.01
CA GLY A 84 -12.51 5.18 -0.64
C GLY A 84 -11.72 6.48 -0.44
N SER A 85 -12.21 7.54 -1.06
CA SER A 85 -11.81 8.93 -0.81
C SER A 85 -13.04 9.68 -0.28
N ASP A 86 -12.82 10.67 0.58
CA ASP A 86 -13.89 11.56 1.08
C ASP A 86 -14.06 12.71 0.08
N ASP A 87 -14.92 12.53 -0.92
CA ASP A 87 -15.26 13.53 -1.95
C ASP A 87 -16.67 14.12 -1.82
#